data_AF-X0YEI9-F1
#
_entry.id   AF-X0YEI9-F1
#
_cell.length_a   1.000
_cell.length_b   1.000
_cell.length_c   1.000
_cell.angle_alpha   90.00
_cell.angle_beta   90.00
_cell.angle_gamma   90.00
#
_symmetry.space_group_name_H-M   'P 1'
#
loop_
_entity.id
_entity.type
_entity.pdbx_description
1 polymer ?
#
loop_
_entity_poly.entity_id
_entity_poly.type
_entity_poly.pdbx_seq_one_letter_code
_entity_poly.pdbx_strand_id
1 'polypeptide(L)'
;MKIAEECGIKFTEPMNKDIIKSKVMNITSNNGVSTLIEATGIPSVAIDSLPLISKRGEIILLGSPRGEFKTDLTEMLEYIHHFRRGPVQFKGAHERQYPVKPNPFVKHSQERNSK
;
A
#
# COMPACT_ATOMS: atom_id res chain seq x y z
N MET A 1 7.59 7.81 17.25
CA MET A 1 6.84 6.55 17.51
C MET A 1 5.83 6.73 18.62
N LYS A 2 6.16 7.44 19.71
CA LYS A 2 5.23 7.82 20.79
C LYS A 2 3.81 8.25 20.36
N ILE A 3 3.66 9.18 19.40
CA ILE A 3 2.34 9.61 18.91
C ILE A 3 1.55 8.43 18.29
N ALA A 4 2.21 7.56 17.53
CA ALA A 4 1.55 6.40 16.93
C ALA A 4 1.10 5.38 18.00
N GLU A 5 1.92 5.16 19.02
CA GLU A 5 1.56 4.32 20.17
C GLU A 5 0.36 4.90 20.94
N GLU A 6 0.34 6.22 21.15
CA GLU A 6 -0.80 6.95 21.75
C GLU A 6 -2.07 6.84 20.90
N CYS A 7 -1.94 6.71 19.57
CA CYS A 7 -3.05 6.41 18.66
C CYS A 7 -3.48 4.94 18.65
N GLY A 8 -2.93 4.08 19.51
CA GLY A 8 -3.29 2.67 19.62
C GLY A 8 -2.62 1.76 18.58
N ILE A 9 -1.56 2.21 17.92
CA ILE A 9 -0.79 1.36 17.01
C ILE A 9 -0.01 0.32 17.84
N LYS A 10 -0.32 -0.96 17.60
CA LYS A 10 0.25 -2.09 18.35
C LYS A 10 1.75 -2.30 18.11
N PHE A 11 2.23 -2.03 16.90
CA PHE A 11 3.62 -2.23 16.51
C PHE A 11 4.13 -1.01 15.76
N THR A 12 5.21 -0.42 16.26
CA THR A 12 5.88 0.72 15.62
C THR A 12 7.33 0.38 15.41
N GLU A 13 7.80 0.56 14.18
CA GLU A 13 9.18 0.26 13.80
C GLU A 13 9.72 1.37 12.90
N PRO A 14 10.98 1.80 13.06
CA PRO A 14 11.61 2.68 12.11
C PRO A 14 11.79 1.95 10.76
N MET A 15 11.57 2.65 9.65
CA MET A 15 11.77 2.09 8.32
C MET A 15 13.26 1.87 8.08
N ASN A 16 13.69 0.60 8.07
CA ASN A 16 15.01 0.16 7.63
C ASN A 16 14.82 -1.00 6.66
N LYS A 17 15.19 -0.81 5.39
CA LYS A 17 14.94 -1.78 4.31
C LYS A 17 15.51 -3.17 4.60
N ASP A 18 16.65 -3.23 5.28
CA ASP A 18 17.37 -4.48 5.53
C ASP A 18 16.71 -5.32 6.63
N ILE A 19 15.97 -4.68 7.55
CA ILE A 19 15.45 -5.31 8.77
C ILE A 19 13.91 -5.34 8.80
N ILE A 20 13.24 -4.37 8.18
CA ILE A 20 11.79 -4.20 8.33
C ILE A 20 11.01 -5.41 7.81
N LYS A 21 11.52 -6.07 6.75
CA LYS A 21 10.89 -7.27 6.19
C LYS A 21 10.84 -8.41 7.20
N SER A 22 11.95 -8.72 7.87
CA SER A 22 11.97 -9.83 8.84
C SER A 22 11.04 -9.54 10.03
N LYS A 23 10.99 -8.29 10.48
CA LYS A 23 10.08 -7.84 11.55
C LYS A 23 8.62 -7.99 11.16
N VAL A 24 8.22 -7.49 9.98
CA VAL A 24 6.84 -7.63 9.48
C VAL A 24 6.47 -9.10 9.33
N MET A 25 7.35 -9.93 8.77
CA MET A 25 7.10 -11.36 8.63
C MET A 25 6.91 -12.04 9.99
N ASN A 26 7.71 -11.71 11.00
CA ASN A 26 7.53 -12.24 12.35
C ASN A 26 6.16 -11.87 12.94
N ILE A 27 5.74 -10.60 12.82
CA ILE A 27 4.45 -10.12 13.32
C ILE A 27 3.27 -10.77 12.58
N THR A 28 3.44 -11.11 11.30
CA THR A 28 2.38 -11.60 10.40
C THR A 28 2.42 -13.11 10.17
N SER A 29 3.14 -13.86 11.02
CA SER A 29 3.30 -15.31 10.88
C SER A 29 3.77 -15.74 9.48
N ASN A 30 4.74 -14.98 8.95
CA ASN A 30 5.39 -15.16 7.65
C ASN A 30 4.47 -14.97 6.42
N ASN A 31 3.34 -14.27 6.59
CA ASN A 31 2.41 -13.99 5.47
C ASN A 31 2.67 -12.63 4.80
N GLY A 32 3.20 -11.65 5.54
CA GLY A 32 3.20 -10.24 5.13
C GLY A 32 1.87 -9.55 5.47
N VAL A 33 1.78 -8.25 5.18
CA VAL A 33 0.56 -7.46 5.44
C VAL A 33 -0.49 -7.68 4.36
N SER A 34 -1.77 -7.71 4.74
CA SER A 34 -2.86 -7.74 3.76
C SER A 34 -3.01 -6.42 3.01
N THR A 35 -2.80 -5.32 3.73
CA THR A 35 -2.98 -3.95 3.25
C THR A 35 -1.81 -3.11 3.73
N LEU A 36 -1.15 -2.42 2.80
CA LEU A 36 -0.11 -1.45 3.06
C LEU A 36 -0.61 -0.05 2.72
N ILE A 37 -0.48 0.90 3.65
CA ILE A 37 -0.84 2.31 3.42
C ILE A 37 0.45 3.10 3.30
N GLU A 38 0.72 3.62 2.10
CA GLU A 38 1.82 4.55 1.85
C GLU A 38 1.29 5.97 2.10
N ALA A 39 1.77 6.59 3.19
CA ALA A 39 1.35 7.90 3.65
C ALA A 39 2.54 8.87 3.87
N THR A 40 3.73 8.51 3.40
CA THR A 40 4.94 9.35 3.48
C THR A 40 5.06 10.29 2.28
N GLY A 41 4.54 9.88 1.12
CA GLY A 41 4.73 10.62 -0.13
C GLY A 41 6.15 10.51 -0.70
N ILE A 42 6.98 9.61 -0.19
CA ILE A 42 8.36 9.38 -0.64
C ILE A 42 8.35 8.22 -1.68
N PRO A 43 8.72 8.46 -2.95
CA PRO A 43 8.61 7.46 -4.01
C PRO A 43 9.36 6.15 -3.75
N SER A 44 10.55 6.22 -3.13
CA SER A 44 11.33 5.02 -2.83
C SER A 44 10.60 4.08 -1.87
N VAL A 45 9.95 4.64 -0.84
CA VAL A 45 9.24 3.87 0.20
C VAL A 45 8.11 3.04 -0.41
N ALA A 46 7.43 3.56 -1.42
CA ALA A 46 6.38 2.83 -2.13
C ALA A 46 6.91 1.53 -2.77
N ILE A 47 8.14 1.53 -3.29
CA ILE A 47 8.76 0.36 -3.94
C ILE A 47 9.43 -0.56 -2.91
N ASP A 48 10.17 0.02 -1.95
CA ASP A 48 10.87 -0.71 -0.90
C ASP A 48 9.94 -1.53 0.01
N SER A 49 8.67 -1.12 0.08
CA SER A 49 7.66 -1.74 0.93
C SER A 49 6.83 -2.82 0.23
N LEU A 50 6.90 -2.96 -1.10
CA LEU A 50 6.20 -4.03 -1.83
C LEU A 50 6.52 -5.45 -1.33
N PRO A 51 7.78 -5.79 -0.96
CA PRO A 51 8.10 -7.11 -0.42
C PRO A 51 7.46 -7.43 0.94
N LEU A 52 6.85 -6.44 1.60
CA LEU A 52 6.18 -6.59 2.90
C LEU A 52 4.73 -7.07 2.74
N ILE A 53 4.18 -6.94 1.52
CA ILE A 53 2.78 -7.23 1.22
C ILE A 53 2.61 -8.73 0.98
N SER A 54 1.57 -9.28 1.58
CA SER A 54 1.16 -10.67 1.34
C SER A 54 0.72 -10.89 -0.11
N LYS A 55 0.77 -12.15 -0.57
CA LYS A 55 0.24 -12.48 -1.89
C LYS A 55 -1.24 -12.11 -1.98
N ARG A 56 -1.63 -11.42 -3.06
CA ARG A 56 -2.99 -10.89 -3.26
C ARG A 56 -3.39 -9.77 -2.28
N GLY A 57 -2.44 -9.24 -1.53
CA GLY A 57 -2.66 -8.03 -0.74
C GLY A 57 -2.77 -6.78 -1.61
N GLU A 58 -2.74 -5.63 -0.96
CA GLU A 58 -2.91 -4.33 -1.61
C GLU A 58 -1.98 -3.28 -1.03
N ILE A 59 -1.67 -2.29 -1.88
CA ILE A 59 -1.06 -1.03 -1.49
C ILE A 59 -2.04 0.11 -1.77
N ILE A 60 -2.22 0.99 -0.78
CA ILE A 60 -3.02 2.20 -0.86
C ILE A 60 -2.07 3.38 -0.81
N LEU A 61 -1.99 4.11 -1.91
CA LEU A 61 -1.25 5.37 -2.01
C LEU A 61 -2.17 6.50 -1.51
N LEU A 62 -1.99 6.89 -0.23
CA LEU A 62 -2.83 7.91 0.41
C LEU A 62 -2.54 9.31 -0.15
N GLY A 63 -1.29 9.55 -0.55
CA GLY A 63 -0.86 10.74 -1.26
C GLY A 63 -0.21 10.41 -2.60
N SER A 64 -0.03 11.42 -3.43
CA SER A 64 0.86 11.29 -4.59
C SER A 64 2.32 11.30 -4.11
N PRO A 65 3.13 10.26 -4.42
CA PRO A 65 4.56 10.33 -4.17
C PRO A 65 5.18 11.51 -4.92
N ARG A 66 6.04 12.29 -4.26
CA ARG A 66 6.65 13.51 -4.81
C ARG A 66 8.18 13.42 -4.82
N GLY A 67 8.80 14.05 -5.81
CA GLY A 67 10.24 14.07 -5.99
C GLY A 67 10.73 13.07 -7.05
N GLU A 68 11.97 13.25 -7.48
CA GLU A 68 12.60 12.36 -8.45
C GLU A 68 13.06 11.07 -7.77
N PHE A 69 12.77 9.94 -8.40
CA PHE A 69 13.26 8.63 -7.98
C PHE A 69 13.60 7.78 -9.19
N LYS A 70 14.89 7.49 -9.35
CA LYS A 70 15.39 6.63 -10.43
C LYS A 70 15.35 5.18 -9.99
N THR A 71 14.63 4.35 -10.74
CA THR A 71 14.44 2.93 -10.43
C THR A 71 14.12 2.13 -11.69
N ASP A 72 14.22 0.81 -11.62
CA ASP A 72 13.71 -0.08 -12.66
C ASP A 72 12.22 -0.34 -12.42
N LEU A 73 11.39 0.21 -13.30
CA LEU A 73 9.94 0.07 -13.23
C LEU A 73 9.50 -1.39 -13.41
N THR A 74 10.30 -2.22 -14.09
CA THR A 74 10.01 -3.64 -14.33
C THR A 74 9.82 -4.38 -13.00
N GLU A 75 10.70 -4.14 -12.03
CA GLU A 75 10.63 -4.82 -10.73
C GLU A 75 9.35 -4.50 -9.95
N MET A 76 8.88 -3.26 -10.06
CA MET A 76 7.64 -2.80 -9.45
C MET A 76 6.42 -3.37 -10.19
N LEU A 77 6.42 -3.33 -11.53
CA LEU A 77 5.31 -3.85 -12.33
C LEU A 77 5.13 -5.36 -12.16
N GLU A 78 6.19 -6.12 -11.93
CA GLU A 78 6.10 -7.56 -11.62
C GLU A 78 5.22 -7.85 -10.40
N TYR A 79 5.12 -6.95 -9.41
CA TYR A 79 4.19 -7.14 -8.29
C TYR A 79 2.72 -7.05 -8.70
N ILE A 80 2.40 -6.40 -9.82
CA ILE A 80 1.01 -6.26 -10.27
C ILE A 80 0.53 -7.55 -10.94
N HIS A 81 1.36 -8.11 -11.83
CA HIS A 81 0.91 -9.15 -12.77
C HIS A 81 1.62 -10.50 -12.62
N HIS A 82 2.72 -10.58 -11.87
CA HIS A 82 3.47 -11.83 -11.73
C HIS A 82 3.08 -12.59 -10.45
N PHE A 83 2.45 -13.77 -10.62
CA PHE A 83 1.96 -14.58 -9.49
C PHE A 83 3.02 -14.90 -8.42
N ARG A 84 4.28 -15.13 -8.83
CA ARG A 84 5.39 -15.41 -7.89
C ARG A 84 5.65 -14.27 -6.90
N ARG A 85 5.52 -13.01 -7.33
CA ARG A 85 5.68 -11.84 -6.45
C ARG A 85 4.40 -11.53 -5.65
N GLY A 86 3.30 -12.17 -6.01
CA GLY A 86 1.98 -11.95 -5.44
C GLY A 86 1.29 -10.83 -6.22
N PRO A 87 0.14 -11.09 -6.88
CA PRO A 87 -0.54 -10.06 -7.67
C PRO A 87 -1.15 -9.02 -6.72
N VAL A 88 -0.38 -7.99 -6.41
CA VAL A 88 -0.72 -6.90 -5.50
C VAL A 88 -1.65 -5.92 -6.21
N GLN A 89 -2.72 -5.52 -5.52
CA GLN A 89 -3.60 -4.45 -6.00
C GLN A 89 -3.02 -3.08 -5.65
N PHE A 90 -2.89 -2.20 -6.63
CA PHE A 90 -2.50 -0.81 -6.43
C PHE A 90 -3.75 0.06 -6.42
N LYS A 91 -3.95 0.83 -5.33
CA LYS A 91 -5.10 1.70 -5.14
C LYS A 91 -4.63 3.11 -4.79
N GLY A 92 -5.32 4.12 -5.31
CA GLY A 92 -5.10 5.52 -4.93
C GLY A 92 -6.18 5.97 -3.96
N ALA A 93 -5.83 6.81 -2.99
CA ALA A 93 -6.77 7.38 -2.03
C ALA A 93 -6.61 8.90 -1.83
N HIS A 94 -5.76 9.57 -2.62
CA HIS A 94 -5.52 11.01 -2.53
C HIS A 94 -6.72 11.85 -3.01
N GLU A 95 -7.42 11.39 -4.05
CA GLU A 95 -8.53 12.11 -4.67
C GLU A 95 -9.78 11.25 -4.81
N ARG A 96 -10.91 11.90 -5.10
CA ARG A 96 -12.19 11.21 -5.36
C ARG A 96 -12.07 10.28 -6.56
N GLN A 97 -11.94 8.97 -6.31
CA GLN A 97 -11.85 7.96 -7.37
C GLN A 97 -13.22 7.45 -7.85
N TYR A 98 -14.26 7.57 -7.02
CA TYR A 98 -15.60 7.10 -7.37
C TYR A 98 -16.44 8.21 -8.01
N PRO A 99 -17.24 7.89 -9.04
CA PRO A 99 -18.15 8.86 -9.64
C PRO A 99 -19.21 9.28 -8.63
N VAL A 100 -19.69 10.52 -8.79
CA VAL A 100 -20.79 11.03 -7.96
C VAL A 100 -22.07 10.23 -8.24
N LYS A 101 -22.43 10.11 -9.52
CA LYS A 101 -23.62 9.38 -10.01
C LYS A 101 -23.31 7.91 -10.32
N PRO A 102 -24.32 7.02 -10.31
CA PRO A 102 -24.16 5.64 -10.79
C PRO A 102 -23.56 5.60 -12.19
N ASN A 103 -22.59 4.71 -12.39
CA ASN A 103 -21.92 4.51 -13.67
C ASN A 103 -21.88 3.00 -13.96
N PRO A 104 -22.30 2.52 -15.15
CA PRO A 104 -22.36 1.10 -15.47
C PRO A 104 -21.03 0.35 -15.35
N PHE A 105 -19.91 1.05 -15.47
CA PHE A 105 -18.56 0.48 -15.49
C PHE A 105 -17.92 0.37 -14.11
N VAL A 106 -18.54 0.92 -13.07
CA VAL A 106 -18.03 0.83 -11.69
C VAL A 106 -19.14 0.48 -10.73
N LYS A 107 -18.84 -0.44 -9.80
CA LYS A 107 -19.81 -0.93 -8.83
C LYS A 107 -20.30 0.18 -7.87
N HIS A 108 -19.45 1.16 -7.55
CA HIS A 108 -19.71 2.13 -6.48
C HIS A 108 -19.82 3.56 -7.02
N SER A 109 -20.70 4.35 -6.41
CA SER A 109 -20.83 5.80 -6.60
C SER A 109 -21.12 6.48 -5.27
N GLN A 110 -20.91 7.80 -5.18
CA GLN A 110 -21.21 8.55 -3.94
C GLN A 110 -22.69 8.49 -3.61
N GLU A 111 -23.58 8.75 -4.57
CA GLU A 111 -25.04 8.68 -4.37
C GLU A 111 -25.52 7.31 -3.89
N ARG A 112 -24.85 6.21 -4.29
CA ARG A 112 -25.18 4.86 -3.84
C ARG A 112 -24.72 4.61 -2.40
N ASN A 113 -23.54 5.11 -2.02
CA ASN A 113 -22.92 4.83 -0.73
C ASN A 113 -23.37 5.79 0.39
N SER A 114 -24.07 6.89 0.06
CA SER A 114 -24.59 7.88 1.01
C SER A 114 -26.04 7.63 1.45
N LYS A 115 -26.62 6.48 1.08
CA LYS A 115 -27.93 6.00 1.54
C LYS A 115 -27.73 4.91 2.58
#